data_AF-A0A1I1V766-F1
#
_entry.id   AF-A0A1I1V766-F1
#
_cell.length_a   1.000
_cell.length_b   1.000
_cell.length_c   1.000
_cell.angle_alpha   90.00
_cell.angle_beta   90.00
_cell.angle_gamma   90.00
#
_symmetry.space_group_name_H-M   'P 1'
#
loop_
_entity.id
_entity.type
_entity.pdbx_description
1 polymer ?
#
loop_
_entity_poly.entity_id
_entity_poly.type
_entity_poly.pdbx_seq_one_letter_code
_entity_poly.pdbx_strand_id
1 'polypeptide(L)'
;MQRSLLSALTLSFGLWACGPELNPPRPPPAHSELAPGGVWVAYNLGCEVGCEEIKRGDRILAVDGRPVSSGAEIDQIDLARNTPLKLQVAKYGTNEIREVTIVAKPNELLPPIPAAPPMFTVGAEALDRAPDWARSKLFGHAIPAIRFYRADEPRGYINGRELYGRAALLVIWELPPMIEEYRRSLALAPTVYAHMQEFSDELAAAGVDSYFITDFRAEPAIRDMLRQTADPGPDGFIPIFQLSSSPTNGFTVGLEGSAADIRESIFDYSRTPVVLVFDRRGIVRFHTRGFPAGPQETLSVAIDFALHSLTDAPPVKALASVGAGAQ
;
A
#
# COMPACT_ATOMS: atom_id res chain seq x y z
N MET A 1 29.92 -41.79 -56.34
CA MET A 1 29.22 -42.23 -55.11
C MET A 1 30.08 -41.78 -53.95
N GLN A 2 29.69 -41.00 -52.95
CA GLN A 2 28.43 -40.40 -52.52
C GLN A 2 28.87 -39.30 -51.53
N ARG A 3 28.53 -38.03 -51.79
CA ARG A 3 28.81 -36.91 -50.87
C ARG A 3 27.66 -36.86 -49.85
N SER A 4 27.94 -37.11 -48.58
CA SER A 4 26.98 -36.87 -47.49
C SER A 4 27.15 -35.45 -46.95
N LEU A 5 26.15 -34.61 -47.21
CA LEU A 5 25.96 -33.29 -46.62
C LEU A 5 25.44 -33.45 -45.19
N LEU A 6 26.16 -32.88 -44.22
CA LEU A 6 25.62 -32.56 -42.90
C LEU A 6 24.68 -31.35 -43.04
N SER A 7 23.39 -31.56 -42.78
CA SER A 7 22.46 -30.47 -42.47
C SER A 7 22.34 -30.34 -40.96
N ALA A 8 23.04 -29.36 -40.39
CA ALA A 8 22.78 -28.88 -39.04
C ALA A 8 21.56 -27.94 -39.10
N LEU A 9 20.43 -28.41 -38.57
CA LEU A 9 19.24 -27.60 -38.36
C LEU A 9 19.40 -26.88 -37.02
N THR A 10 19.83 -25.63 -37.04
CA THR A 10 19.86 -24.76 -35.86
C THR A 10 18.42 -24.34 -35.54
N LEU A 11 17.80 -25.03 -34.59
CA LEU A 11 16.58 -24.56 -33.92
C LEU A 11 16.95 -23.34 -33.05
N SER A 12 16.79 -22.14 -33.59
CA SER A 12 16.75 -20.91 -32.80
C SER A 12 15.43 -20.89 -32.02
N PHE A 13 15.45 -21.40 -30.78
CA PHE A 13 14.41 -21.12 -29.80
C PHE A 13 14.43 -19.61 -29.53
N GLY A 14 13.50 -18.89 -30.14
CA GLY A 14 13.15 -17.54 -29.74
C GLY A 14 12.60 -17.58 -28.32
N LEU A 15 13.46 -17.32 -27.34
CA LEU A 15 13.07 -16.90 -26.00
C LEU A 15 12.28 -15.61 -26.18
N TRP A 16 10.96 -15.71 -26.16
CA TRP A 16 10.09 -14.57 -25.91
C TRP A 16 10.53 -13.99 -24.56
N ALA A 17 11.26 -12.88 -24.62
CA ALA A 17 11.71 -12.17 -23.45
C ALA A 17 10.46 -11.64 -22.75
N CYS A 18 10.15 -12.18 -21.58
CA CYS A 18 9.34 -11.46 -20.61
C CYS A 18 9.97 -10.07 -20.48
N GLY A 19 9.17 -9.01 -20.63
CA GLY A 19 9.66 -7.64 -20.44
C GLY A 19 10.36 -7.47 -19.09
N PRO A 20 11.13 -6.39 -18.91
CA PRO A 20 11.84 -6.14 -17.65
C PRO A 20 10.84 -6.11 -16.49
N GLU A 21 11.13 -6.89 -15.44
CA GLU A 21 10.35 -6.87 -14.20
C GLU A 21 10.51 -5.49 -13.52
N LEU A 22 9.44 -4.69 -13.56
CA LEU A 22 9.42 -3.31 -13.06
C LEU A 22 9.21 -3.25 -11.54
N ASN A 23 8.54 -4.26 -10.97
CA ASN A 23 8.13 -4.30 -9.58
C ASN A 23 8.68 -5.55 -8.88
N PRO A 24 10.02 -5.75 -8.87
CA PRO A 24 10.60 -6.93 -8.26
C PRO A 24 10.20 -7.03 -6.78
N PRO A 25 10.00 -8.25 -6.25
CA PRO A 25 9.87 -8.46 -4.81
C PRO A 25 11.09 -7.88 -4.07
N ARG A 26 10.83 -7.14 -3.00
CA ARG A 26 11.82 -6.45 -2.17
C ARG A 26 11.35 -6.53 -0.73
N PRO A 27 12.27 -6.57 0.23
CA PRO A 27 11.91 -6.39 1.62
C PRO A 27 11.31 -4.98 1.84
N PRO A 28 10.52 -4.80 2.90
CA PRO A 28 10.10 -3.48 3.36
C PRO A 28 11.32 -2.57 3.57
N PRO A 29 11.27 -1.30 3.13
CA PRO A 29 12.41 -0.41 3.26
C PRO A 29 12.71 -0.04 4.72
N ALA A 30 13.98 -0.16 5.11
CA ALA A 30 14.47 0.26 6.42
C ALA A 30 14.70 1.78 6.50
N HIS A 31 14.81 2.31 7.73
CA HIS A 31 15.14 3.73 7.97
C HIS A 31 16.37 4.20 7.18
N SER A 32 17.44 3.39 7.16
CA SER A 32 18.68 3.74 6.44
C SER A 32 18.51 3.86 4.92
N GLU A 33 17.56 3.15 4.34
CA GLU A 33 17.27 3.20 2.90
C GLU A 33 16.43 4.43 2.53
N LEU A 34 15.59 4.90 3.45
CA LEU A 34 14.73 6.08 3.26
C LEU A 34 15.41 7.39 3.68
N ALA A 35 16.33 7.34 4.65
CA ALA A 35 17.00 8.50 5.24
C ALA A 35 17.64 9.48 4.22
N PRO A 36 18.21 9.04 3.08
CA PRO A 36 18.77 10.00 2.13
C PRO A 36 17.72 10.82 1.35
N GLY A 37 16.41 10.64 1.61
CA GLY A 37 15.34 11.45 1.05
C GLY A 37 14.92 11.08 -0.37
N GLY A 38 14.27 12.02 -1.06
CA GLY A 38 13.68 11.82 -2.38
C GLY A 38 12.28 11.18 -2.30
N VAL A 39 11.81 10.72 -3.45
CA VAL A 39 10.45 10.17 -3.62
C VAL A 39 10.55 8.69 -3.96
N TRP A 40 10.10 7.83 -3.05
CA TRP A 40 10.07 6.37 -3.19
C TRP A 40 9.07 5.94 -4.26
N VAL A 41 9.52 5.09 -5.18
CA VAL A 41 8.67 4.43 -6.18
C VAL A 41 8.05 3.17 -5.55
N ALA A 42 6.78 3.26 -5.16
CA ALA A 42 6.05 2.13 -4.58
C ALA A 42 5.59 1.14 -5.65
N TYR A 43 5.21 1.63 -6.83
CA TYR A 43 4.82 0.79 -7.95
C TYR A 43 5.04 1.50 -9.28
N ASN A 44 5.51 0.76 -10.29
CA ASN A 44 5.74 1.24 -11.64
C ASN A 44 4.83 0.49 -12.64
N LEU A 45 3.90 1.22 -13.26
CA LEU A 45 2.99 0.70 -14.28
C LEU A 45 3.62 0.62 -15.67
N GLY A 46 4.80 1.18 -15.85
CA GLY A 46 5.45 1.35 -17.14
C GLY A 46 4.97 2.61 -17.86
N CYS A 47 5.68 2.93 -18.95
CA CYS A 47 5.33 4.02 -19.85
C CYS A 47 5.92 3.77 -21.24
N GLU A 48 5.78 4.73 -22.15
CA GLU A 48 6.22 4.58 -23.54
C GLU A 48 7.75 4.53 -23.65
N VAL A 49 8.47 5.31 -22.84
CA VAL A 49 9.93 5.38 -22.86
C VAL A 49 10.48 5.54 -21.44
N GLY A 50 11.53 4.80 -21.09
CA GLY A 50 12.40 5.03 -19.93
C GLY A 50 11.91 4.46 -18.60
N CYS A 51 10.61 4.14 -18.46
CA CYS A 51 10.10 3.55 -17.22
C CYS A 51 10.67 2.15 -16.95
N GLU A 52 11.17 1.44 -17.95
CA GLU A 52 11.89 0.17 -17.80
C GLU A 52 13.20 0.28 -17.01
N GLU A 53 13.78 1.48 -16.95
CA GLU A 53 14.98 1.74 -16.17
C GLU A 53 14.66 1.98 -14.70
N ILE A 54 13.42 2.30 -14.35
CA ILE A 54 13.00 2.64 -12.98
C ILE A 54 12.32 1.42 -12.37
N LYS A 55 12.74 1.03 -11.18
CA LYS A 55 12.14 -0.11 -10.48
C LYS A 55 11.47 0.36 -9.20
N ARG A 56 10.49 -0.40 -8.74
CA ARG A 56 10.01 -0.30 -7.36
C ARG A 56 11.18 -0.19 -6.39
N GLY A 57 11.10 0.69 -5.41
CA GLY A 57 12.12 0.99 -4.42
C GLY A 57 13.26 1.89 -4.85
N ASP A 58 13.34 2.26 -6.14
CA ASP A 58 14.17 3.40 -6.53
C ASP A 58 13.59 4.68 -5.94
N ARG A 59 14.43 5.73 -5.83
CA ARG A 59 14.03 7.04 -5.32
C ARG A 59 14.26 8.12 -6.37
N ILE A 60 13.22 8.86 -6.72
CA ILE A 60 13.32 10.03 -7.60
C ILE A 60 13.80 11.20 -6.74
N LEU A 61 14.95 11.77 -7.11
CA LEU A 61 15.60 12.87 -6.38
C LEU A 61 15.27 14.23 -7.02
N ALA A 62 15.11 14.26 -8.34
CA ALA A 62 14.78 15.47 -9.08
C ALA A 62 14.03 15.15 -10.38
N VAL A 63 13.22 16.11 -10.84
CA VAL A 63 12.57 16.10 -12.15
C VAL A 63 12.92 17.39 -12.90
N ASP A 64 13.46 17.26 -14.11
CA ASP A 64 13.99 18.36 -14.92
C ASP A 64 14.95 19.27 -14.13
N GLY A 65 15.80 18.65 -13.29
CA GLY A 65 16.76 19.34 -12.43
C GLY A 65 16.14 20.01 -11.18
N ARG A 66 14.81 19.97 -11.00
CA ARG A 66 14.15 20.44 -9.79
C ARG A 66 14.11 19.33 -8.74
N PRO A 67 14.69 19.52 -7.54
CA PRO A 67 14.59 18.55 -6.47
C PRO A 67 13.13 18.24 -6.10
N VAL A 68 12.88 16.98 -5.75
CA VAL A 68 11.58 16.51 -5.25
C VAL A 68 11.78 15.70 -3.98
N SER A 69 10.78 15.75 -3.11
CA SER A 69 10.80 15.22 -1.75
C SER A 69 9.48 14.56 -1.32
N SER A 70 8.38 14.85 -2.03
CA SER A 70 7.06 14.25 -1.79
C SER A 70 6.43 13.71 -3.06
N GLY A 71 5.55 12.71 -2.92
CA GLY A 71 4.67 12.26 -4.01
C GLY A 71 3.71 13.38 -4.46
N ALA A 72 3.33 14.30 -3.56
CA ALA A 72 2.53 15.47 -3.93
C ALA A 72 3.22 16.39 -4.94
N GLU A 73 4.53 16.58 -4.84
CA GLU A 73 5.31 17.32 -5.85
C GLU A 73 5.34 16.58 -7.19
N ILE A 74 5.46 15.24 -7.16
CA ILE A 74 5.39 14.42 -8.37
C ILE A 74 4.02 14.54 -9.06
N ASP A 75 2.93 14.48 -8.29
CA ASP A 75 1.56 14.62 -8.83
C ASP A 75 1.37 15.99 -9.52
N GLN A 76 1.94 17.06 -8.95
CA GLN A 76 1.86 18.41 -9.54
C GLN A 76 2.68 18.58 -10.82
N ILE A 77 3.76 17.80 -10.99
CA ILE A 77 4.59 17.84 -12.20
C ILE A 77 3.89 17.17 -13.38
N ASP A 78 2.97 16.25 -13.09
CA ASP A 78 2.28 15.37 -14.05
C ASP A 78 3.28 14.61 -14.93
N LEU A 79 3.75 13.47 -14.42
CA LEU A 79 4.67 12.59 -15.17
C LEU A 79 4.04 12.05 -16.47
N ALA A 80 2.73 12.12 -16.61
CA ALA A 80 1.96 11.54 -17.71
C ALA A 80 1.58 12.57 -18.78
N ARG A 81 2.24 13.73 -18.85
CA ARG A 81 1.91 14.84 -19.76
C ARG A 81 2.32 14.67 -21.23
N ASN A 82 2.72 13.46 -21.65
CA ASN A 82 3.12 13.13 -23.03
C ASN A 82 4.29 13.98 -23.58
N THR A 83 5.21 14.39 -22.72
CA THR A 83 6.46 15.08 -23.10
C THR A 83 7.65 14.48 -22.37
N PRO A 84 8.87 14.52 -22.94
CA PRO A 84 10.07 14.07 -22.25
C PRO A 84 10.27 14.78 -20.90
N LEU A 85 10.57 13.99 -19.87
CA LEU A 85 10.93 14.42 -18.53
C LEU A 85 12.25 13.77 -18.13
N LYS A 86 13.19 14.53 -17.58
CA LYS A 86 14.44 14.00 -17.05
C LYS A 86 14.32 13.74 -15.56
N LEU A 87 14.45 12.49 -15.16
CA LEU A 87 14.43 12.07 -13.77
C LEU A 87 15.85 11.79 -13.29
N GLN A 88 16.22 12.35 -12.15
CA GLN A 88 17.39 11.89 -11.40
C GLN A 88 16.93 10.83 -10.41
N VAL A 89 17.41 9.60 -10.55
CA VAL A 89 16.92 8.43 -9.82
C VAL A 89 18.07 7.77 -9.07
N ALA A 90 17.94 7.62 -7.75
CA ALA A 90 18.82 6.79 -6.94
C ALA A 90 18.31 5.34 -6.94
N LYS A 91 19.20 4.40 -7.31
CA LYS A 91 18.87 2.98 -7.39
C LYS A 91 18.78 2.33 -6.01
N TYR A 92 17.76 1.50 -5.82
CA TYR A 92 17.61 0.72 -4.60
C TYR A 92 18.85 -0.13 -4.32
N GLY A 93 19.28 -0.16 -3.05
CA GLY A 93 20.38 -1.00 -2.56
C GLY A 93 21.80 -0.48 -2.87
N THR A 94 22.00 0.22 -3.99
CA THR A 94 23.32 0.77 -4.36
C THR A 94 23.44 2.28 -4.15
N ASN A 95 22.31 2.99 -4.11
CA ASN A 95 22.25 4.46 -4.16
C ASN A 95 22.98 5.07 -5.37
N GLU A 96 23.21 4.29 -6.42
CA GLU A 96 23.75 4.78 -7.68
C GLU A 96 22.75 5.78 -8.28
N ILE A 97 23.21 7.00 -8.59
CA ILE A 97 22.38 8.02 -9.20
C ILE A 97 22.45 7.89 -10.73
N ARG A 98 21.28 7.82 -11.38
CA ARG A 98 21.15 7.80 -12.83
C ARG A 98 20.20 8.89 -13.32
N GLU A 99 20.50 9.44 -14.48
CA GLU A 99 19.55 10.26 -15.23
C GLU A 99 18.76 9.34 -16.16
N VAL A 100 17.43 9.38 -16.05
CA VAL A 100 16.49 8.59 -16.87
C VAL A 100 15.55 9.57 -17.56
N THR A 101 15.43 9.51 -18.88
CA THR A 101 14.43 10.29 -19.59
C THR A 101 13.17 9.46 -19.78
N ILE A 102 12.02 9.93 -19.29
CA ILE A 102 10.75 9.25 -19.45
C ILE A 102 9.81 9.99 -20.41
N VAL A 103 8.96 9.24 -21.11
CA VAL A 103 7.78 9.75 -21.82
C VAL A 103 6.61 8.87 -21.44
N ALA A 104 5.60 9.45 -20.81
CA ALA A 104 4.40 8.73 -20.39
C ALA A 104 3.13 9.48 -20.78
N LYS A 105 2.08 8.70 -21.00
CA LYS A 105 0.69 9.17 -21.18
C LYS A 105 -0.16 8.68 -20.01
N PRO A 106 -1.29 9.32 -19.73
CA PRO A 106 -2.16 8.87 -18.66
C PRO A 106 -2.69 7.46 -18.98
N ASN A 107 -2.69 6.60 -17.97
CA ASN A 107 -3.19 5.24 -18.13
C ASN A 107 -4.71 5.21 -17.86
N GLU A 108 -5.50 5.13 -18.92
CA GLU A 108 -6.96 5.04 -18.87
C GLU A 108 -7.49 3.60 -18.65
N LEU A 109 -6.60 2.61 -18.55
CA LEU A 109 -6.97 1.19 -18.40
C LEU A 109 -7.08 0.74 -16.93
N LEU A 110 -7.07 1.70 -15.99
CA LEU A 110 -7.15 1.43 -14.55
C LEU A 110 -8.40 2.00 -13.87
N PRO A 111 -9.62 1.77 -14.38
CA PRO A 111 -10.83 2.24 -13.70
C PRO A 111 -10.91 1.67 -12.26
N PRO A 112 -11.45 2.45 -11.29
CA PRO A 112 -12.02 3.80 -11.45
C PRO A 112 -10.99 4.94 -11.37
N ILE A 113 -9.68 4.67 -11.42
CA ILE A 113 -8.63 5.69 -11.33
C ILE A 113 -8.53 6.40 -12.69
N PRO A 114 -8.98 7.66 -12.82
CA PRO A 114 -8.87 8.38 -14.07
C PRO A 114 -7.41 8.76 -14.29
N ALA A 115 -6.94 8.70 -15.55
CA ALA A 115 -5.64 9.25 -15.92
C ALA A 115 -4.48 8.79 -15.00
N ALA A 116 -4.40 7.49 -14.68
CA ALA A 116 -3.43 7.00 -13.70
C ALA A 116 -1.97 7.31 -14.13
N PRO A 117 -1.11 7.76 -13.20
CA PRO A 117 0.28 8.10 -13.51
C PRO A 117 1.09 6.83 -13.85
N PRO A 118 2.24 6.95 -14.52
CA PRO A 118 3.10 5.79 -14.81
C PRO A 118 3.68 5.15 -13.54
N MET A 119 3.75 5.88 -12.43
CA MET A 119 4.30 5.42 -11.17
C MET A 119 3.47 5.92 -9.99
N PHE A 120 3.29 5.06 -8.99
CA PHE A 120 2.75 5.45 -7.69
C PHE A 120 3.90 5.66 -6.72
N THR A 121 3.89 6.82 -6.07
CA THR A 121 5.04 7.31 -5.33
C THR A 121 4.65 7.93 -3.98
N VAL A 122 5.60 7.94 -3.05
CA VAL A 122 5.47 8.60 -1.74
C VAL A 122 6.81 9.22 -1.34
N GLY A 123 6.80 10.35 -0.62
CA GLY A 123 8.04 10.91 -0.09
C GLY A 123 8.76 9.92 0.82
N ALA A 124 10.07 9.76 0.68
CA ALA A 124 10.84 8.83 1.49
C ALA A 124 10.76 9.20 2.98
N GLU A 125 10.84 10.49 3.32
CA GLU A 125 10.65 11.00 4.69
C GLU A 125 9.24 10.71 5.22
N ALA A 126 8.21 10.86 4.39
CA ALA A 126 6.84 10.56 4.79
C ALA A 126 6.68 9.05 5.06
N LEU A 127 7.19 8.21 4.16
CA LEU A 127 7.20 6.76 4.34
C LEU A 127 7.94 6.36 5.63
N ASP A 128 9.04 7.05 5.96
CA ASP A 128 9.89 6.73 7.11
C ASP A 128 9.28 7.04 8.49
N ARG A 129 8.07 7.60 8.55
CA ARG A 129 7.40 7.93 9.84
C ARG A 129 6.86 6.72 10.58
N ALA A 130 6.65 5.59 9.90
CA ALA A 130 6.13 4.40 10.54
C ALA A 130 7.20 3.77 11.45
N PRO A 131 6.84 3.25 12.64
CA PRO A 131 7.78 2.54 13.49
C PRO A 131 8.24 1.25 12.81
N ASP A 132 9.46 0.79 13.12
CA ASP A 132 10.07 -0.39 12.48
C ASP A 132 9.19 -1.65 12.55
N TRP A 133 8.52 -1.88 13.68
CA TRP A 133 7.64 -3.05 13.85
C TRP A 133 6.36 -2.98 13.00
N ALA A 134 6.02 -1.82 12.46
CA ALA A 134 4.90 -1.59 11.54
C ALA A 134 5.33 -1.57 10.06
N ARG A 135 6.51 -2.11 9.74
CA ARG A 135 7.04 -2.26 8.39
C ARG A 135 7.05 -3.71 7.93
N SER A 136 5.91 -4.39 8.07
CA SER A 136 5.75 -5.78 7.57
C SER A 136 5.68 -5.81 6.04
N LYS A 137 5.56 -6.99 5.40
CA LYS A 137 5.81 -7.23 3.97
C LYS A 137 5.23 -6.19 2.99
N LEU A 138 3.97 -5.79 3.18
CA LEU A 138 3.30 -4.82 2.31
C LEU A 138 3.72 -3.36 2.52
N PHE A 139 4.52 -3.01 3.52
CA PHE A 139 4.93 -1.63 3.77
C PHE A 139 5.69 -1.06 2.56
N GLY A 140 5.26 0.13 2.10
CA GLY A 140 5.81 0.78 0.90
C GLY A 140 5.34 0.18 -0.44
N HIS A 141 4.40 -0.77 -0.43
CA HIS A 141 3.69 -1.23 -1.63
C HIS A 141 2.49 -0.35 -1.96
N ALA A 142 2.05 -0.38 -3.21
CA ALA A 142 0.73 0.10 -3.59
C ALA A 142 -0.38 -0.92 -3.22
N ILE A 143 -1.64 -0.49 -3.16
CA ILE A 143 -2.77 -1.34 -2.74
C ILE A 143 -2.82 -2.63 -3.59
N PRO A 144 -2.80 -3.82 -2.96
CA PRO A 144 -2.87 -5.09 -3.68
C PRO A 144 -4.23 -5.32 -4.32
N ALA A 145 -4.28 -6.24 -5.28
CA ALA A 145 -5.52 -6.71 -5.85
C ALA A 145 -6.38 -7.41 -4.80
N ILE A 146 -7.43 -6.73 -4.34
CA ILE A 146 -8.33 -7.18 -3.28
C ILE A 146 -9.78 -6.84 -3.60
N ARG A 147 -10.70 -7.61 -3.01
CA ARG A 147 -12.14 -7.35 -2.97
C ARG A 147 -12.70 -7.70 -1.59
N PHE A 148 -13.40 -6.74 -1.02
CA PHE A 148 -14.13 -6.87 0.24
C PHE A 148 -15.63 -6.78 -0.02
N TYR A 149 -16.40 -7.71 0.53
CA TYR A 149 -17.87 -7.67 0.44
C TYR A 149 -18.45 -7.14 1.74
N ARG A 150 -19.30 -6.13 1.67
CA ARG A 150 -19.95 -5.56 2.85
C ARG A 150 -20.88 -6.60 3.48
N ALA A 151 -20.63 -6.90 4.74
CA ALA A 151 -21.46 -7.79 5.53
C ALA A 151 -22.72 -7.07 6.04
N ASP A 152 -22.66 -5.76 6.25
CA ASP A 152 -23.82 -4.95 6.63
C ASP A 152 -24.72 -4.57 5.45
N GLU A 153 -25.94 -4.16 5.77
CA GLU A 153 -26.84 -3.53 4.81
C GLU A 153 -26.54 -2.02 4.64
N PRO A 154 -26.71 -1.45 3.44
CA PRO A 154 -26.98 -2.15 2.19
C PRO A 154 -25.75 -2.96 1.74
N ARG A 155 -25.98 -4.20 1.27
CA ARG A 155 -24.90 -5.03 0.70
C ARG A 155 -24.19 -4.31 -0.45
N GLY A 156 -22.89 -4.56 -0.55
CA GLY A 156 -22.04 -4.02 -1.60
C GLY A 156 -20.65 -4.65 -1.57
N TYR A 157 -19.74 -4.10 -2.34
CA TYR A 157 -18.33 -4.46 -2.26
C TYR A 157 -17.45 -3.22 -2.46
N ILE A 158 -16.19 -3.34 -2.06
CA ILE A 158 -15.12 -2.38 -2.36
C ILE A 158 -13.91 -3.18 -2.83
N ASN A 159 -13.29 -2.73 -3.91
CA ASN A 159 -12.06 -3.28 -4.47
C ASN A 159 -10.85 -2.40 -4.17
N GLY A 160 -9.65 -2.94 -4.33
CA GLY A 160 -8.40 -2.23 -4.06
C GLY A 160 -8.25 -0.91 -4.82
N ARG A 161 -8.68 -0.84 -6.10
CA ARG A 161 -8.63 0.43 -6.86
C ARG A 161 -9.64 1.47 -6.40
N GLU A 162 -10.76 1.07 -5.78
CA GLU A 162 -11.76 2.00 -5.23
C GLU A 162 -11.28 2.66 -3.92
N LEU A 163 -10.22 2.12 -3.32
CA LEU A 163 -9.53 2.73 -2.18
C LEU A 163 -8.51 3.80 -2.61
N TYR A 164 -8.16 3.88 -3.89
CA TYR A 164 -7.34 4.99 -4.39
C TYR A 164 -8.09 6.32 -4.23
N GLY A 165 -7.36 7.38 -3.84
CA GLY A 165 -7.93 8.68 -3.47
C GLY A 165 -8.45 8.76 -2.03
N ARG A 166 -8.45 7.64 -1.30
CA ARG A 166 -8.95 7.53 0.07
C ARG A 166 -7.82 7.15 1.02
N ALA A 167 -7.77 7.75 2.19
CA ALA A 167 -6.94 7.22 3.28
C ALA A 167 -7.79 6.17 4.02
N ALA A 168 -7.17 5.09 4.49
CA ALA A 168 -7.93 4.02 5.12
C ALA A 168 -7.15 3.29 6.21
N LEU A 169 -7.80 3.01 7.33
CA LEU A 169 -7.39 2.07 8.37
C LEU A 169 -8.16 0.76 8.20
N LEU A 170 -7.45 -0.34 7.94
CA LEU A 170 -8.02 -1.67 7.78
C LEU A 170 -7.54 -2.56 8.91
N VAL A 171 -8.48 -3.25 9.55
CA VAL A 171 -8.18 -4.40 10.42
C VAL A 171 -8.76 -5.64 9.76
N ILE A 172 -7.90 -6.55 9.34
CA ILE A 172 -8.29 -7.85 8.79
C ILE A 172 -8.19 -8.88 9.90
N TRP A 173 -9.34 -9.34 10.36
CA TRP A 173 -9.49 -10.36 11.37
C TRP A 173 -9.46 -11.74 10.74
N GLU A 174 -8.36 -12.45 10.98
CA GLU A 174 -8.22 -13.84 10.57
C GLU A 174 -8.41 -14.78 11.76
N LEU A 175 -9.18 -15.86 11.55
CA LEU A 175 -9.39 -16.86 12.59
C LEU A 175 -8.32 -17.96 12.50
N PRO A 176 -7.58 -18.22 13.59
CA PRO A 176 -6.62 -19.33 13.62
C PRO A 176 -7.35 -20.68 13.54
N PRO A 177 -6.71 -21.70 12.92
CA PRO A 177 -7.34 -23.01 12.73
C PRO A 177 -7.46 -23.81 14.03
N MET A 178 -6.66 -23.49 15.05
CA MET A 178 -6.63 -24.23 16.32
C MET A 178 -7.74 -23.77 17.27
N ILE A 179 -8.52 -24.72 17.81
CA ILE A 179 -9.75 -24.43 18.59
C ILE A 179 -9.53 -23.46 19.77
N GLU A 180 -8.44 -23.61 20.51
CA GLU A 180 -8.16 -22.74 21.67
C GLU A 180 -7.76 -21.32 21.25
N GLU A 181 -6.95 -21.20 20.20
CA GLU A 181 -6.59 -19.91 19.60
C GLU A 181 -7.81 -19.25 18.96
N TYR A 182 -8.69 -20.04 18.34
CA TYR A 182 -9.93 -19.61 17.74
C TYR A 182 -10.84 -18.95 18.78
N ARG A 183 -11.05 -19.61 19.93
CA ARG A 183 -11.86 -19.05 21.02
C ARG A 183 -11.26 -17.77 21.60
N ARG A 184 -9.93 -17.73 21.79
CA ARG A 184 -9.23 -16.52 22.26
C ARG A 184 -9.35 -15.38 21.25
N SER A 185 -9.20 -15.67 19.96
CA SER A 185 -9.35 -14.70 18.87
C SER A 185 -10.78 -14.15 18.84
N LEU A 186 -11.81 -15.00 18.86
CA LEU A 186 -13.20 -14.53 18.89
C LEU A 186 -13.54 -13.70 20.13
N ALA A 187 -12.99 -14.03 21.30
CA ALA A 187 -13.21 -13.25 22.52
C ALA A 187 -12.55 -11.87 22.46
N LEU A 188 -11.46 -11.72 21.70
CA LEU A 188 -10.73 -10.46 21.56
C LEU A 188 -11.34 -9.53 20.49
N ALA A 189 -11.97 -10.10 19.45
CA ALA A 189 -12.46 -9.33 18.31
C ALA A 189 -13.43 -8.18 18.67
N PRO A 190 -14.39 -8.33 19.61
CA PRO A 190 -15.27 -7.23 20.02
C PRO A 190 -14.53 -6.05 20.65
N THR A 191 -13.49 -6.32 21.45
CA THR A 191 -12.67 -5.28 22.07
C THR A 191 -11.86 -4.51 21.04
N VAL A 192 -11.30 -5.21 20.05
CA VAL A 192 -10.56 -4.58 18.93
C VAL A 192 -11.50 -3.73 18.08
N TYR A 193 -12.68 -4.26 17.76
CA TYR A 193 -13.70 -3.52 17.02
C TYR A 193 -14.16 -2.28 17.80
N ALA A 194 -14.45 -2.40 19.10
CA ALA A 194 -14.86 -1.28 19.94
C ALA A 194 -13.79 -0.19 20.03
N HIS A 195 -12.51 -0.58 20.12
CA HIS A 195 -11.40 0.38 20.11
C HIS A 195 -11.34 1.14 18.78
N MET A 196 -11.54 0.49 17.64
CA MET A 196 -11.64 1.21 16.37
C MET A 196 -12.86 2.14 16.33
N GLN A 197 -14.00 1.69 16.88
CA GLN A 197 -15.24 2.45 16.90
C GLN A 197 -15.11 3.73 17.72
N GLU A 198 -14.38 3.70 18.84
CA GLU A 198 -14.12 4.87 19.69
C GLU A 198 -13.51 6.05 18.92
N PHE A 199 -12.62 5.76 17.96
CA PHE A 199 -11.94 6.78 17.14
C PHE A 199 -12.55 6.96 15.75
N SER A 200 -13.67 6.30 15.46
CA SER A 200 -14.25 6.28 14.11
C SER A 200 -14.63 7.66 13.59
N ASP A 201 -15.18 8.51 14.45
CA ASP A 201 -15.58 9.87 14.10
C ASP A 201 -14.37 10.78 13.84
N GLU A 202 -13.31 10.63 14.64
CA GLU A 202 -12.08 11.40 14.48
C GLU A 202 -11.37 11.01 13.17
N LEU A 203 -11.30 9.70 12.88
CA LEU A 203 -10.77 9.19 11.61
C LEU A 203 -11.59 9.70 10.42
N ALA A 204 -12.93 9.64 10.51
CA ALA A 204 -13.80 10.16 9.46
C ALA A 204 -13.62 11.67 9.25
N ALA A 205 -13.49 12.45 10.33
CA ALA A 205 -13.23 13.89 10.26
C ALA A 205 -11.86 14.21 9.62
N ALA A 206 -10.86 13.35 9.80
CA ALA A 206 -9.57 13.42 9.12
C ALA A 206 -9.62 12.91 7.66
N GLY A 207 -10.75 12.38 7.21
CA GLY A 207 -10.91 11.76 5.88
C GLY A 207 -10.19 10.43 5.75
N VAL A 208 -10.10 9.67 6.85
CA VAL A 208 -9.61 8.29 6.92
C VAL A 208 -10.81 7.37 7.11
N ASP A 209 -11.01 6.45 6.17
CA ASP A 209 -12.04 5.43 6.28
C ASP A 209 -11.60 4.27 7.18
N SER A 210 -12.52 3.76 8.01
CA SER A 210 -12.29 2.60 8.85
C SER A 210 -13.00 1.37 8.31
N TYR A 211 -12.29 0.24 8.25
CA TYR A 211 -12.84 -1.04 7.77
C TYR A 211 -12.45 -2.17 8.72
N PHE A 212 -13.45 -2.88 9.23
CA PHE A 212 -13.24 -4.16 9.93
C PHE A 212 -13.57 -5.31 8.98
N ILE A 213 -12.59 -6.13 8.64
CA ILE A 213 -12.69 -7.14 7.59
C ILE A 213 -12.50 -8.52 8.21
N THR A 214 -13.38 -9.49 7.93
CA THR A 214 -13.24 -10.87 8.40
C THR A 214 -12.81 -11.80 7.26
N ASP A 215 -11.97 -12.81 7.54
CA ASP A 215 -11.65 -13.88 6.57
C ASP A 215 -12.74 -14.96 6.47
N PHE A 216 -13.77 -14.84 7.32
CA PHE A 216 -14.93 -15.72 7.41
C PHE A 216 -16.22 -14.94 7.17
N ARG A 217 -17.32 -15.66 6.99
CA ARG A 217 -18.64 -15.04 6.80
C ARG A 217 -19.12 -14.38 8.11
N ALA A 218 -19.29 -13.06 8.08
CA ALA A 218 -19.86 -12.30 9.19
C ALA A 218 -21.40 -12.31 9.13
N GLU A 219 -22.01 -13.42 9.55
CA GLU A 219 -23.46 -13.55 9.73
C GLU A 219 -24.00 -12.61 10.83
N PRO A 220 -25.32 -12.33 10.89
CA PRO A 220 -25.89 -11.37 11.84
C PRO A 220 -25.39 -11.54 13.28
N ALA A 221 -25.43 -12.78 13.82
CA ALA A 221 -24.98 -13.05 15.19
C ALA A 221 -23.49 -12.74 15.41
N ILE A 222 -22.63 -12.95 14.41
CA ILE A 222 -21.22 -12.57 14.48
C ILE A 222 -21.06 -11.06 14.49
N ARG A 223 -21.83 -10.33 13.67
CA ARG A 223 -21.77 -8.87 13.63
C ARG A 223 -22.25 -8.27 14.95
N ASP A 224 -23.31 -8.82 15.53
CA ASP A 224 -23.81 -8.40 16.84
C ASP A 224 -22.78 -8.67 17.94
N MET A 225 -22.14 -9.86 17.92
CA MET A 225 -21.04 -10.19 18.82
C MET A 225 -19.87 -9.21 18.69
N LEU A 226 -19.44 -8.86 17.47
CA LEU A 226 -18.36 -7.90 17.24
C LEU A 226 -18.70 -6.50 17.79
N ARG A 227 -19.97 -6.12 17.75
CA ARG A 227 -20.46 -4.80 18.21
C ARG A 227 -20.87 -4.76 19.67
N GLN A 228 -20.92 -5.89 20.36
CA GLN A 228 -21.54 -6.00 21.68
C GLN A 228 -20.92 -5.10 22.76
N THR A 229 -19.67 -4.65 22.55
CA THR A 229 -18.92 -3.76 23.46
C THR A 229 -18.66 -2.38 22.86
N ALA A 230 -19.24 -2.07 21.70
CA ALA A 230 -19.02 -0.83 20.97
C ALA A 230 -20.30 0.01 20.96
N ASP A 231 -20.15 1.32 21.15
CA ASP A 231 -21.25 2.27 20.97
C ASP A 231 -21.22 2.82 19.54
N PRO A 232 -22.37 2.94 18.85
CA PRO A 232 -22.40 3.52 17.52
C PRO A 232 -22.07 5.01 17.57
N GLY A 233 -21.28 5.50 16.59
CA GLY A 233 -21.08 6.93 16.37
C GLY A 233 -22.30 7.59 15.71
N PRO A 234 -22.26 8.89 15.42
CA PRO A 234 -23.29 9.63 14.68
C PRO A 234 -23.64 9.01 13.32
N ASP A 235 -22.65 8.46 12.62
CA ASP A 235 -22.81 7.77 11.34
C ASP A 235 -23.03 6.25 11.50
N GLY A 236 -23.26 5.81 12.74
CA GLY A 236 -23.47 4.43 13.12
C GLY A 236 -22.19 3.66 13.38
N PHE A 237 -22.25 2.36 13.12
CA PHE A 237 -21.15 1.44 13.33
C PHE A 237 -20.19 1.42 12.14
N ILE A 238 -18.90 1.23 12.41
CA ILE A 238 -17.91 0.87 11.37
C ILE A 238 -18.45 -0.30 10.55
N PRO A 239 -18.44 -0.20 9.21
CA PRO A 239 -18.93 -1.27 8.38
C PRO A 239 -18.05 -2.52 8.49
N ILE A 240 -18.68 -3.67 8.66
CA ILE A 240 -18.02 -4.98 8.66
C ILE A 240 -18.00 -5.50 7.22
N PHE A 241 -16.84 -5.97 6.79
CA PHE A 241 -16.61 -6.56 5.47
C PHE A 241 -16.13 -7.99 5.60
N GLN A 242 -16.26 -8.75 4.52
CA GLN A 242 -15.69 -10.07 4.35
C GLN A 242 -14.64 -10.05 3.24
N LEU A 243 -13.45 -10.54 3.53
CA LEU A 243 -12.41 -10.80 2.55
C LEU A 243 -12.76 -12.08 1.78
N SER A 244 -13.11 -11.93 0.50
CA SER A 244 -13.37 -13.06 -0.41
C SER A 244 -12.54 -12.95 -1.69
N SER A 245 -11.38 -12.29 -1.63
CA SER A 245 -10.44 -12.22 -2.74
C SER A 245 -10.02 -13.61 -3.17
N SER A 246 -10.30 -13.95 -4.43
CA SER A 246 -9.66 -15.06 -5.13
C SER A 246 -8.67 -14.48 -6.13
N PRO A 247 -7.43 -14.98 -6.22
CA PRO A 247 -6.45 -14.55 -7.22
C PRO A 247 -6.93 -14.72 -8.67
N THR A 248 -7.88 -15.62 -8.91
CA THR A 248 -8.43 -15.90 -10.25
C THR A 248 -9.68 -15.10 -10.58
N ASN A 249 -10.22 -14.33 -9.63
CA ASN A 249 -11.40 -13.52 -9.86
C ASN A 249 -11.00 -12.21 -10.55
N GLY A 250 -11.45 -12.00 -11.79
CA GLY A 250 -11.15 -10.79 -12.58
C GLY A 250 -11.65 -9.48 -11.97
N PHE A 251 -12.48 -9.56 -10.93
CA PHE A 251 -12.91 -8.40 -10.16
C PHE A 251 -12.07 -8.11 -8.91
N THR A 252 -11.14 -8.99 -8.56
CA THR A 252 -10.11 -8.73 -7.56
C THR A 252 -9.08 -7.82 -8.24
N VAL A 253 -9.24 -6.51 -8.06
CA VAL A 253 -8.40 -5.50 -8.73
C VAL A 253 -7.74 -4.59 -7.71
N GLY A 254 -6.51 -4.17 -8.01
CA GLY A 254 -5.71 -3.28 -7.20
C GLY A 254 -4.75 -2.49 -8.09
N LEU A 255 -3.83 -1.78 -7.44
CA LEU A 255 -2.69 -1.17 -8.12
C LEU A 255 -1.63 -2.23 -8.39
N GLU A 256 -1.37 -3.10 -7.42
CA GLU A 256 -0.48 -4.24 -7.57
C GLU A 256 -1.24 -5.54 -7.85
N GLY A 257 -0.59 -6.48 -8.53
CA GLY A 257 -1.14 -7.81 -8.77
C GLY A 257 -1.32 -8.65 -7.49
N SER A 258 -2.06 -9.74 -7.60
CA SER A 258 -2.46 -10.60 -6.46
C SER A 258 -1.29 -11.32 -5.76
N ALA A 259 -0.07 -11.27 -6.30
CA ALA A 259 1.12 -11.82 -5.65
C ALA A 259 1.49 -11.05 -4.37
N ALA A 260 1.02 -9.81 -4.23
CA ALA A 260 1.00 -9.07 -2.97
C ALA A 260 -0.17 -9.57 -2.10
N ASP A 261 -0.09 -10.82 -1.63
CA ASP A 261 -1.09 -11.40 -0.75
C ASP A 261 -1.14 -10.65 0.59
N ILE A 262 -2.24 -9.94 0.82
CA ILE A 262 -2.52 -9.17 2.04
C ILE A 262 -2.58 -10.02 3.31
N ARG A 263 -2.84 -11.32 3.14
CA ARG A 263 -2.89 -12.29 4.24
C ARG A 263 -1.52 -12.89 4.55
N GLU A 264 -0.57 -12.73 3.63
CA GLU A 264 0.71 -13.43 3.64
C GLU A 264 0.59 -14.97 3.82
N SER A 265 -0.57 -15.53 3.47
CA SER A 265 -1.00 -16.89 3.80
C SER A 265 -0.13 -18.00 3.20
N ILE A 266 0.62 -17.68 2.15
CA ILE A 266 1.52 -18.62 1.45
C ILE A 266 2.80 -18.91 2.25
N PHE A 267 3.19 -18.03 3.18
CA PHE A 267 4.48 -18.12 3.87
C PHE A 267 4.37 -18.41 5.36
N ASP A 268 3.16 -18.25 5.93
CA ASP A 268 2.94 -18.43 7.36
C ASP A 268 1.56 -19.05 7.60
N TYR A 269 1.55 -20.23 8.21
CA TYR A 269 0.31 -20.90 8.62
C TYR A 269 -0.36 -20.20 9.82
N SER A 270 0.30 -19.20 10.42
CA SER A 270 -0.26 -18.40 11.51
C SER A 270 -1.25 -17.35 10.97
N ARG A 271 -2.53 -17.69 10.98
CA ARG A 271 -3.61 -16.73 10.73
C ARG A 271 -3.67 -15.77 11.91
N THR A 272 -3.16 -14.57 11.71
CA THR A 272 -3.09 -13.50 12.71
C THR A 272 -3.74 -12.25 12.16
N PRO A 273 -4.39 -11.42 12.99
CA PRO A 273 -4.98 -10.18 12.53
C PRO A 273 -3.94 -9.29 11.83
N VAL A 274 -4.34 -8.61 10.76
CA VAL A 274 -3.48 -7.68 10.03
C VAL A 274 -4.01 -6.27 10.24
N VAL A 275 -3.12 -5.33 10.56
CA VAL A 275 -3.45 -3.89 10.61
C VAL A 275 -2.73 -3.19 9.48
N LEU A 276 -3.48 -2.47 8.66
CA LEU A 276 -2.97 -1.72 7.52
C LEU A 276 -3.48 -0.28 7.56
N VAL A 277 -2.60 0.65 7.23
CA VAL A 277 -2.98 2.03 6.91
C VAL A 277 -2.52 2.39 5.51
N PHE A 278 -3.44 2.85 4.69
CA PHE A 278 -3.18 3.36 3.34
C PHE A 278 -3.30 4.88 3.32
N ASP A 279 -2.43 5.54 2.56
CA ASP A 279 -2.66 6.93 2.19
C ASP A 279 -3.53 7.07 0.92
N ARG A 280 -3.88 8.31 0.58
CA ARG A 280 -4.72 8.62 -0.58
C ARG A 280 -4.10 8.26 -1.93
N ARG A 281 -2.78 8.05 -2.01
CA ARG A 281 -2.12 7.56 -3.23
C ARG A 281 -2.21 6.04 -3.35
N GLY A 282 -2.84 5.40 -2.37
CA GLY A 282 -2.95 3.96 -2.29
C GLY A 282 -1.64 3.29 -1.91
N ILE A 283 -0.77 3.96 -1.15
CA ILE A 283 0.46 3.36 -0.63
C ILE A 283 0.22 2.85 0.78
N VAL A 284 0.71 1.66 1.10
CA VAL A 284 0.70 1.10 2.45
C VAL A 284 1.77 1.81 3.28
N ARG A 285 1.32 2.55 4.28
CA ARG A 285 2.14 3.40 5.15
C ARG A 285 2.30 2.85 6.55
N PHE A 286 1.51 1.85 6.92
CA PHE A 286 1.62 1.12 8.17
C PHE A 286 1.16 -0.31 7.92
N HIS A 287 1.91 -1.30 8.39
CA HIS A 287 1.58 -2.69 8.24
C HIS A 287 2.12 -3.55 9.38
N THR A 288 1.23 -4.17 10.14
CA THR A 288 1.57 -5.21 11.11
C THR A 288 0.81 -6.50 10.88
N ARG A 289 1.44 -7.59 11.30
CA ARG A 289 0.77 -8.85 11.60
C ARG A 289 0.72 -9.08 13.10
N GLY A 290 -0.44 -9.53 13.55
CA GLY A 290 -0.81 -9.55 14.95
C GLY A 290 -0.73 -8.16 15.58
N PHE A 291 -0.49 -8.18 16.90
CA PHE A 291 -0.44 -6.99 17.72
C PHE A 291 0.88 -6.99 18.53
N PRO A 292 2.00 -6.53 17.93
CA PRO A 292 3.32 -6.61 18.56
C PRO A 292 3.40 -5.91 19.93
N ALA A 293 2.64 -4.83 20.12
CA ALA A 293 2.54 -4.10 21.39
C ALA A 293 1.32 -4.52 22.23
N GLY A 294 0.58 -5.54 21.78
CA GLY A 294 -0.74 -5.87 22.30
C GLY A 294 -1.87 -5.14 21.56
N PRO A 295 -3.12 -5.64 21.62
CA PRO A 295 -4.17 -5.27 20.68
C PRO A 295 -4.53 -3.78 20.70
N GLN A 296 -4.82 -3.23 21.88
CA GLN A 296 -5.19 -1.82 22.01
C GLN A 296 -4.01 -0.90 21.71
N GLU A 297 -2.82 -1.17 22.25
CA GLU A 297 -1.65 -0.32 22.02
C GLU A 297 -1.24 -0.28 20.54
N THR A 298 -1.24 -1.44 19.86
CA THR A 298 -0.96 -1.51 18.42
C THR A 298 -1.98 -0.71 17.62
N LEU A 299 -3.28 -0.82 17.96
CA LEU A 299 -4.33 -0.05 17.29
C LEU A 299 -4.22 1.45 17.57
N SER A 300 -3.96 1.86 18.81
CA SER A 300 -3.78 3.27 19.16
C SER A 300 -2.64 3.90 18.36
N VAL A 301 -1.51 3.19 18.21
CA VAL A 301 -0.40 3.67 17.38
C VAL A 301 -0.80 3.74 15.89
N ALA A 302 -1.53 2.76 15.38
CA ALA A 302 -2.00 2.78 13.99
C ALA A 302 -3.02 3.91 13.73
N ILE A 303 -3.91 4.19 14.68
CA ILE A 303 -4.91 5.26 14.65
C ILE A 303 -4.20 6.62 14.70
N ASP A 304 -3.29 6.83 15.65
CA ASP A 304 -2.47 8.05 15.74
C ASP A 304 -1.67 8.27 14.46
N PHE A 305 -1.06 7.21 13.92
CA PHE A 305 -0.39 7.29 12.64
C PHE A 305 -1.33 7.70 11.50
N ALA A 306 -2.53 7.12 11.44
CA ALA A 306 -3.52 7.44 10.42
C ALA A 306 -4.00 8.89 10.49
N LEU A 307 -4.21 9.41 11.71
CA LEU A 307 -4.67 10.77 11.96
C LEU A 307 -3.58 11.82 11.69
N HIS A 308 -2.33 11.53 12.05
CA HIS A 308 -1.28 12.56 12.15
C HIS A 308 -0.13 12.39 11.15
N SER A 309 0.09 11.20 10.59
CA SER A 309 1.32 10.87 9.85
C SER A 309 1.14 10.59 8.35
N LEU A 310 -0.10 10.52 7.85
CA LEU A 310 -0.37 10.20 6.44
C LEU A 310 -0.05 11.32 5.44
N THR A 311 0.07 12.57 5.90
CA THR A 311 0.42 13.68 5.01
C THR A 311 1.76 13.42 4.33
N ASP A 312 1.80 13.61 3.02
CA ASP A 312 3.02 13.50 2.24
C ASP A 312 3.78 14.83 2.16
N ALA A 313 3.22 15.91 2.75
CA ALA A 313 3.95 17.14 2.93
C ALA A 313 5.09 16.91 3.93
N PRO A 314 6.27 17.54 3.72
CA PRO A 314 7.29 17.58 4.75
C PRO A 314 6.67 18.18 6.02
N PRO A 315 7.00 17.65 7.22
CA PRO A 315 6.53 18.26 8.45
C PRO A 315 6.96 19.73 8.42
N VAL A 316 6.04 20.64 8.73
CA VAL A 316 6.40 22.06 8.88
C VAL A 316 7.45 22.09 9.98
N LYS A 317 8.73 22.23 9.61
CA LYS A 317 9.78 22.48 10.59
C LYS A 317 9.33 23.72 11.33
N ALA A 318 8.97 23.56 12.61
CA ALA A 318 8.73 24.69 13.48
C ALA A 318 9.93 25.61 13.29
N LEU A 319 9.67 26.80 12.74
CA LEU A 319 10.68 27.83 12.58
C LEU A 319 11.30 28.01 13.95
N ALA A 320 12.50 27.48 14.14
CA ALA A 320 13.29 27.76 15.31
C ALA A 320 13.36 29.27 15.41
N SER A 321 12.80 29.81 16.49
CA SER A 321 12.77 31.23 16.79
C SER A 321 14.19 31.75 16.90
N VAL A 322 14.76 32.18 15.77
CA VAL A 322 15.95 33.01 15.71
C VAL A 322 15.46 34.45 15.71
N GLY A 323 15.50 35.10 16.87
CA GLY A 323 15.31 36.55 16.94
C GLY A 323 14.69 37.07 18.23
N ALA A 324 15.39 36.94 19.36
CA ALA A 324 15.25 37.89 20.46
C ALA A 324 16.54 37.89 21.28
N GLY A 325 17.40 38.87 21.04
CA GLY A 325 18.66 39.02 21.78
C GLY A 325 19.63 40.03 21.19
N ALA A 326 19.13 41.19 20.76
CA ALA A 326 19.98 42.36 20.51
C ALA A 326 19.17 43.63 20.81
N GLN A 327 19.13 44.02 22.09
CA GLN A 327 19.33 45.37 22.63
C GLN A 327 19.15 45.34 24.14
#